data_AF-A0A139XB66-F1
#
_entry.id   AF-A0A139XB66-F1
#
_cell.length_a   1.000
_cell.length_b   1.000
_cell.length_c   1.000
_cell.angle_alpha   90.00
_cell.angle_beta   90.00
_cell.angle_gamma   90.00
#
_symmetry.space_group_name_H-M   'P 1'
#
loop_
_entity.id
_entity.type
_entity.pdbx_description
1 polymer ?
#
loop_
_entity_poly.entity_id
_entity_poly.type
_entity_poly.pdbx_seq_one_letter_code
_entity_poly.pdbx_strand_id
1 'polypeptide(L)'
;MSNQITITLPDEVYKRAEHFARLANRDIASIIADTIQFGIPSISMIAAAFEPISALSNEQVMALTELQMESEQDARLSELLDRQQAGIMTEVEYSELQALMQIYQELLLRKATALSEAVKRGLMEPLNS
;
A
#
# COMPACT_ATOMS: atom_id res chain seq x y z
N MET A 1 8.93 -1.62 -19.33
CA MET A 1 7.68 -2.12 -19.94
C MET A 1 6.66 -0.99 -19.89
N SER A 2 5.99 -0.66 -20.98
CA SER A 2 4.99 0.42 -21.06
C SER A 2 3.61 -0.17 -21.37
N ASN A 3 2.63 0.06 -20.51
CA ASN A 3 1.23 -0.33 -20.74
C ASN A 3 0.42 0.92 -21.13
N GLN A 4 -0.45 0.79 -22.14
CA GLN A 4 -1.32 1.88 -22.60
C GLN A 4 -2.75 1.62 -22.15
N ILE A 5 -3.32 2.58 -21.44
CA ILE A 5 -4.71 2.56 -20.96
C ILE A 5 -5.38 3.85 -21.42
N THR A 6 -6.61 3.76 -21.94
CA THR A 6 -7.44 4.94 -22.25
C THR A 6 -8.34 5.22 -21.07
N ILE A 7 -8.25 6.42 -20.50
CA ILE A 7 -9.05 6.84 -19.35
C ILE A 7 -9.94 8.03 -19.74
N THR A 8 -11.19 8.04 -19.26
CA THR A 8 -12.08 9.18 -19.40
C THR A 8 -11.97 10.04 -18.14
N LEU A 9 -11.57 11.30 -18.31
CA LEU A 9 -11.42 12.25 -17.21
C LEU A 9 -12.58 13.25 -17.20
N PRO A 10 -13.04 13.71 -16.03
CA PRO A 10 -13.91 14.87 -15.96
C PRO A 10 -13.23 16.09 -16.58
N ASP A 11 -13.98 16.92 -17.31
CA ASP A 11 -13.47 18.09 -18.04
C ASP A 11 -12.61 19.01 -17.16
N GLU A 12 -13.01 19.22 -15.91
CA GLU A 12 -12.27 20.05 -14.96
C GLU A 12 -10.87 19.49 -14.65
N VAL A 13 -10.75 18.17 -14.54
CA VAL A 13 -9.48 17.49 -14.26
C VAL A 13 -8.57 17.59 -15.48
N TYR A 14 -9.12 17.38 -16.68
CA TYR A 14 -8.39 17.52 -17.93
C TYR A 14 -7.84 18.94 -18.11
N LYS A 15 -8.68 19.97 -17.96
CA LYS A 15 -8.25 21.38 -18.08
C LYS A 15 -7.17 21.76 -17.06
N ARG A 16 -7.27 21.23 -15.85
CA ARG A 16 -6.25 21.47 -14.79
C ARG A 16 -4.92 20.81 -15.15
N ALA A 17 -4.95 19.57 -15.62
CA ALA A 17 -3.77 18.86 -16.09
C ALA A 17 -3.13 19.56 -17.31
N GLU A 18 -3.95 20.04 -18.26
CA GLU A 18 -3.49 20.77 -19.44
C GLU A 18 -2.80 22.09 -19.05
N HIS A 19 -3.39 22.88 -18.16
CA HIS A 19 -2.77 24.11 -17.67
C HIS A 19 -1.43 23.84 -16.98
N PHE A 20 -1.38 22.82 -16.13
CA PHE A 20 -0.15 22.42 -15.46
C PHE A 20 0.91 21.97 -16.47
N ALA A 21 0.53 21.21 -17.50
CA ALA A 21 1.40 20.76 -18.57
C ALA A 21 2.01 21.90 -19.38
N ARG A 22 1.21 22.90 -19.72
CA ARG A 22 1.69 24.12 -20.40
C ARG A 22 2.67 24.89 -19.53
N LEU A 23 2.39 25.04 -18.24
CA LEU A 23 3.28 25.73 -17.30
C LEU A 23 4.60 25.00 -17.10
N ALA A 24 4.56 23.67 -17.03
CA ALA A 24 5.74 22.82 -16.88
C ALA A 24 6.50 22.62 -18.20
N ASN A 25 5.96 23.07 -19.34
CA ASN A 25 6.45 22.77 -20.69
C ASN A 25 6.69 21.26 -20.90
N ARG A 26 5.76 20.45 -20.39
CA ARG A 26 5.80 18.98 -20.45
C ARG A 26 4.55 18.45 -21.13
N ASP A 27 4.66 17.24 -21.67
CA ASP A 27 3.52 16.54 -22.23
C ASP A 27 2.49 16.19 -21.14
N ILE A 28 1.20 16.34 -21.46
CA ILE A 28 0.10 16.09 -20.52
C ILE A 28 0.04 14.63 -20.07
N ALA A 29 0.35 13.67 -20.97
CA ALA A 29 0.32 12.26 -20.62
C ALA A 29 1.44 11.91 -19.64
N SER A 30 2.62 12.54 -19.77
CA SER A 30 3.72 12.36 -18.82
C SER A 30 3.36 12.87 -17.42
N ILE A 31 2.68 14.02 -17.31
CA ILE A 31 2.23 14.56 -16.03
C ILE A 31 1.18 13.68 -15.39
N ILE A 32 0.22 13.19 -16.17
CA ILE A 32 -0.82 12.30 -15.66
C ILE A 32 -0.19 10.98 -15.19
N ALA A 33 0.76 10.43 -15.95
CA ALA A 33 1.48 9.22 -15.55
C ALA A 33 2.24 9.41 -14.23
N ASP A 34 2.99 10.50 -14.09
CA ASP A 34 3.69 10.83 -12.85
C ASP A 34 2.69 11.00 -11.68
N THR A 35 1.61 11.75 -11.90
CA THR A 35 0.59 11.99 -10.87
C THR A 35 -0.07 10.69 -10.41
N ILE A 36 -0.33 9.77 -11.33
CA ILE A 36 -0.86 8.43 -11.01
C ILE A 36 0.20 7.61 -10.25
N GLN A 37 1.47 7.67 -10.66
CA GLN A 37 2.56 6.98 -9.96
C GLN A 37 2.73 7.47 -8.51
N PHE A 38 2.60 8.77 -8.27
CA PHE A 38 2.72 9.34 -6.92
C PHE A 38 1.41 9.26 -6.11
N GLY A 39 0.26 9.20 -6.78
CA GLY A 39 -1.05 9.17 -6.14
C GLY A 39 -1.55 7.77 -5.81
N ILE A 40 -1.09 6.74 -6.53
CA ILE A 40 -1.33 5.35 -6.18
C ILE A 40 -0.28 4.96 -5.12
N PRO A 41 -0.68 4.67 -3.87
CA PRO A 41 0.26 4.10 -2.92
C PRO A 41 0.82 2.83 -3.56
N SER A 42 2.15 2.69 -3.56
CA SER A 42 2.83 1.43 -3.89
C SER A 42 2.35 0.40 -2.88
N ILE A 43 1.20 -0.19 -3.09
CA ILE A 43 0.86 -1.45 -2.48
C ILE A 43 1.60 -2.45 -3.36
N SER A 44 2.47 -3.27 -2.75
CA SER A 44 3.28 -4.22 -3.51
C SER A 44 2.36 -4.98 -4.46
N MET A 45 2.74 -5.21 -5.73
CA MET A 45 1.91 -5.98 -6.67
C MET A 45 1.55 -7.39 -6.14
N ILE A 46 2.22 -7.82 -5.08
CA ILE A 46 1.88 -8.99 -4.26
C ILE A 46 0.45 -8.84 -3.69
N ALA A 47 0.04 -7.66 -3.22
CA ALA A 47 -1.30 -7.38 -2.71
C ALA A 47 -2.41 -7.57 -3.76
N ALA A 48 -2.14 -7.17 -5.01
CA ALA A 48 -3.08 -7.30 -6.13
C ALA A 48 -3.21 -8.74 -6.64
N ALA A 49 -2.22 -9.59 -6.35
CA ALA A 49 -2.25 -11.02 -6.66
C ALA A 49 -3.05 -11.84 -5.64
N PHE A 50 -3.42 -11.26 -4.50
CA PHE A 50 -4.22 -12.00 -3.55
C PHE A 50 -5.71 -11.85 -3.82
N GLU A 51 -6.38 -13.00 -3.93
CA GLU A 51 -7.82 -13.13 -4.01
C GLU A 51 -8.52 -12.28 -2.91
N PRO A 52 -9.70 -11.68 -3.21
CA PRO A 52 -10.49 -10.98 -2.20
C PRO A 52 -10.70 -11.88 -0.99
N ILE A 53 -10.53 -11.37 0.22
CA ILE A 53 -10.66 -12.18 1.45
C ILE A 53 -12.06 -12.84 1.54
N SER A 54 -13.09 -12.20 0.96
CA SER A 54 -14.43 -12.76 0.84
C SER A 54 -14.53 -14.05 0.01
N ALA A 55 -13.57 -14.29 -0.89
CA ALA A 55 -13.50 -15.51 -1.72
C ALA A 55 -12.66 -16.62 -1.07
N LEU A 56 -11.88 -16.29 -0.03
CA LEU A 56 -11.05 -17.25 0.69
C LEU A 56 -11.88 -18.18 1.57
N SER A 57 -11.37 -19.39 1.81
CA SER A 57 -11.96 -20.34 2.75
C SER A 57 -11.88 -19.85 4.19
N ASN A 58 -12.71 -20.40 5.08
CA ASN A 58 -12.69 -20.01 6.50
C ASN A 58 -11.32 -20.25 7.15
N GLU A 59 -10.63 -21.33 6.80
CA GLU A 59 -9.27 -21.65 7.28
C GLU A 59 -8.25 -20.59 6.82
N GLN A 60 -8.35 -20.15 5.56
CA GLN A 60 -7.48 -19.11 5.02
C GLN A 60 -7.75 -17.75 5.69
N VAL A 61 -9.02 -17.40 5.91
CA VAL A 61 -9.38 -16.17 6.64
C VAL A 61 -8.81 -16.19 8.06
N MET A 62 -8.93 -17.32 8.77
CA MET A 62 -8.36 -17.48 10.11
C MET A 62 -6.83 -17.35 10.10
N ALA A 63 -6.14 -17.99 9.15
CA ALA A 63 -4.68 -17.85 9.00
C ALA A 63 -4.26 -16.40 8.75
N LEU A 64 -5.03 -15.63 7.98
CA LEU A 64 -4.77 -14.20 7.75
C LEU A 64 -5.04 -13.32 8.98
N THR A 65 -5.84 -13.78 9.94
CA THR A 65 -6.06 -13.03 11.19
C THR A 65 -4.89 -13.17 12.17
N GLU A 66 -4.15 -14.27 12.08
CA GLU A 66 -2.95 -14.53 12.88
C GLU A 66 -1.69 -13.96 12.23
N LEU A 67 -1.84 -13.31 11.08
CA LEU A 67 -0.73 -12.78 10.31
C LEU A 67 0.06 -11.76 11.14
N GLN A 68 1.37 -11.95 11.16
CA GLN A 68 2.34 -11.12 11.85
C GLN A 68 3.53 -10.90 10.93
N MET A 69 4.21 -9.77 11.14
CA MET A 69 5.49 -9.52 10.48
C MET A 69 6.50 -10.57 10.94
N GLU A 70 7.37 -10.99 10.04
CA GLU A 70 8.45 -11.90 10.38
C GLU A 70 9.34 -11.27 11.46
N SER A 71 9.71 -12.02 12.50
CA SER A 71 10.44 -11.49 13.65
C SER A 71 11.73 -10.76 13.29
N GLU A 72 12.43 -11.20 12.24
CA GLU A 72 13.64 -10.55 11.75
C GLU A 72 13.34 -9.18 11.13
N GLN A 73 12.25 -9.09 10.35
CA GLN A 73 11.82 -7.85 9.72
C GLN A 73 11.29 -6.84 10.74
N ASP A 74 10.57 -7.31 11.77
CA ASP A 74 10.04 -6.47 12.86
C ASP A 74 11.16 -5.91 13.75
N ALA A 75 12.17 -6.74 14.06
CA ALA A 75 13.37 -6.30 14.77
C ALA A 75 14.15 -5.26 13.96
N ARG A 76 14.30 -5.48 12.64
CA ARG A 76 14.97 -4.54 11.74
C ARG A 76 14.21 -3.23 11.60
N LEU A 77 12.88 -3.29 11.50
CA LEU A 77 12.02 -2.11 11.46
C LEU A 77 12.19 -1.26 12.73
N SER A 78 12.18 -1.91 13.90
CA SER A 78 12.39 -1.24 15.20
C SER A 78 13.76 -0.56 15.27
N GLU A 79 14.83 -1.24 14.85
CA GLU A 79 16.18 -0.67 14.80
C GLU A 79 16.25 0.57 13.89
N LEU A 80 15.64 0.50 12.70
CA LEU A 80 15.64 1.61 11.75
C LEU A 80 14.83 2.80 12.27
N LEU A 81 13.71 2.57 12.96
CA LEU A 81 12.93 3.63 13.61
C LEU A 81 13.74 4.33 14.72
N ASP A 82 14.47 3.57 15.54
CA ASP A 82 15.35 4.13 16.57
C ASP A 82 16.46 5.00 15.95
N ARG A 83 17.06 4.53 14.83
CA ARG A 83 18.09 5.29 14.10
C ARG A 83 17.54 6.52 13.40
N GLN A 84 16.32 6.47 12.88
CA GLN A 84 15.61 7.62 12.33
C GLN A 84 15.39 8.68 13.42
N GLN A 85 14.92 8.27 14.61
CA GLN A 85 14.71 9.17 15.73
C GLN A 85 16.02 9.80 16.24
N ALA A 86 17.12 9.04 16.21
CA ALA A 86 18.45 9.52 16.54
C ALA A 86 19.09 10.40 15.44
N GLY A 87 18.50 10.49 14.25
CA GLY A 87 19.01 11.32 13.14
C GLY A 87 20.30 10.79 12.49
N ILE A 88 20.64 9.52 12.69
CA ILE A 88 21.90 8.89 12.21
C ILE A 88 21.68 7.96 11.02
N MET A 89 20.57 8.14 10.30
CA MET A 89 20.14 7.23 9.25
C MET A 89 20.73 7.60 7.88
N THR A 90 21.22 6.60 7.16
CA THR A 90 21.77 6.72 5.80
C THR A 90 20.68 6.64 4.73
N GLU A 91 20.92 7.15 3.52
CA GLU A 91 19.94 7.07 2.41
C GLU A 91 19.53 5.62 2.08
N VAL A 92 20.45 4.67 2.23
CA VAL A 92 20.16 3.24 2.05
C VAL A 92 19.19 2.74 3.12
N GLU A 93 19.44 3.10 4.38
CA GLU A 93 18.57 2.76 5.51
C GLU A 93 17.18 3.43 5.41
N TYR A 94 17.10 4.64 4.84
CA TYR A 94 15.80 5.28 4.52
C TYR A 94 14.99 4.45 3.53
N SER A 95 15.64 3.94 2.48
CA SER A 95 14.97 3.10 1.48
C SER A 95 14.53 1.75 2.08
N GLU A 96 15.33 1.18 2.96
CA GLU A 96 15.04 -0.06 3.68
C GLU A 96 13.86 0.12 4.65
N LEU A 97 13.88 1.19 5.45
CA LEU A 97 12.78 1.55 6.36
C LEU A 97 11.47 1.71 5.59
N GLN A 98 11.51 2.41 4.45
CA GLN A 98 10.31 2.61 3.64
C GLN A 98 9.74 1.28 3.12
N ALA A 99 10.60 0.36 2.69
CA ALA A 99 10.19 -0.97 2.25
C ALA A 99 9.58 -1.79 3.41
N LEU A 100 10.19 -1.78 4.60
CA LEU A 100 9.68 -2.48 5.77
C LEU A 100 8.36 -1.89 6.27
N MET A 101 8.22 -0.56 6.27
CA MET A 101 6.95 0.10 6.62
C MET A 101 5.84 -0.26 5.64
N GLN A 102 6.15 -0.40 4.35
CA GLN A 102 5.17 -0.79 3.34
C GLN A 102 4.67 -2.22 3.59
N ILE A 103 5.58 -3.16 3.90
CA ILE A 103 5.24 -4.53 4.30
C ILE A 103 4.35 -4.49 5.54
N TYR A 104 4.77 -3.78 6.59
CA TYR A 104 4.01 -3.69 7.85
C TYR A 104 2.57 -3.19 7.63
N GLN A 105 2.39 -2.12 6.86
CA GLN A 105 1.07 -1.56 6.54
C GLN A 105 0.20 -2.54 5.75
N GLU A 106 0.80 -3.27 4.80
CA GLU A 106 0.11 -4.29 4.02
C GLU A 106 -0.38 -5.45 4.89
N LEU A 107 0.49 -5.97 5.76
CA LEU A 107 0.15 -7.04 6.71
C LEU A 107 -0.99 -6.59 7.64
N LEU A 108 -0.92 -5.36 8.14
CA LEU A 108 -1.92 -4.79 9.04
C LEU A 108 -3.28 -4.63 8.34
N LEU A 109 -3.29 -4.13 7.10
CA LEU A 109 -4.51 -4.00 6.31
C LEU A 109 -5.12 -5.37 6.01
N ARG A 110 -4.29 -6.35 5.62
CA ARG A 110 -4.71 -7.73 5.35
C ARG A 110 -5.32 -8.39 6.59
N LYS A 111 -4.68 -8.20 7.74
CA LYS A 111 -5.17 -8.70 9.04
C LYS A 111 -6.49 -8.05 9.44
N ALA A 112 -6.60 -6.73 9.34
CA ALA A 112 -7.82 -6.00 9.68
C ALA A 112 -9.01 -6.43 8.80
N THR A 113 -8.77 -6.59 7.50
CA THR A 113 -9.79 -7.07 6.56
C THR A 113 -10.16 -8.54 6.80
N ALA A 114 -9.21 -9.39 7.16
CA ALA A 114 -9.47 -10.77 7.58
C ALA A 114 -10.25 -10.86 8.89
N LEU A 115 -9.92 -10.05 9.89
CA LEU A 115 -10.67 -9.95 11.15
C LEU A 115 -12.12 -9.53 10.90
N SER A 116 -12.33 -8.50 10.09
CA SER A 116 -13.68 -8.04 9.71
C SER A 116 -14.48 -9.14 9.01
N GLU A 117 -13.87 -9.86 8.08
CA GLU A 117 -14.54 -10.97 7.38
C GLU A 117 -14.79 -12.17 8.32
N ALA A 118 -13.87 -12.48 9.23
CA ALA A 118 -14.04 -13.53 10.23
C ALA A 118 -15.21 -13.25 11.16
N VAL A 119 -15.34 -12.01 11.65
CA VAL A 119 -16.48 -11.57 12.46
C VAL A 119 -17.77 -11.63 11.65
N LYS A 120 -17.77 -11.15 10.40
CA LYS A 120 -18.94 -11.20 9.50
C LYS A 120 -19.41 -12.64 9.24
N ARG A 121 -18.50 -13.60 9.18
CA ARG A 121 -18.80 -15.04 9.01
C ARG A 121 -19.12 -15.76 10.33
N GLY A 122 -19.03 -15.08 11.47
CA GLY A 122 -19.23 -15.68 12.79
C GLY A 122 -18.12 -16.64 13.23
N LEU A 123 -16.92 -16.52 12.63
CA LEU A 123 -15.74 -17.31 12.99
C LEU A 123 -15.02 -16.75 14.22
N MET A 124 -15.23 -15.45 14.51
CA MET A 124 -14.69 -14.76 15.68
C MET A 124 -15.72 -13.81 16.27
N GLU A 125 -15.65 -13.65 17.60
CA GLU A 125 -16.40 -12.62 18.31
C GLU A 125 -15.84 -11.23 17.95
N PRO A 126 -16.70 -10.20 17.82
CA PRO A 126 -16.24 -8.84 17.63
C PRO A 126 -15.38 -8.41 18.83
N LEU A 127 -14.31 -7.66 18.55
CA LEU A 127 -13.48 -7.06 19.59
C LEU A 127 -14.34 -6.08 20.39
N ASN A 128 -14.71 -6.46 21.61
CA ASN A 128 -15.35 -5.56 22.56
C ASN A 128 -14.36 -4.42 22.87
N SER A 129 -14.70 -3.21 22.43
CA SER A 129 -14.01 -1.96 22.84
C SER A 129 -14.45 -1.53 24.23
#